data_AF-A0A1E4NFL4-F1
#
_entry.id   AF-A0A1E4NFL4-F1
#
_cell.length_a   1.000
_cell.length_b   1.000
_cell.length_c   1.000
_cell.angle_alpha   90.00
_cell.angle_beta   90.00
_cell.angle_gamma   90.00
#
_symmetry.space_group_name_H-M   'P 1'
#
loop_
_entity.id
_entity.type
_entity.pdbx_description
1 polymer ?
#
loop_
_entity_poly.entity_id
_entity_poly.type
_entity_poly.pdbx_seq_one_letter_code
_entity_poly.pdbx_strand_id
1 'polypeptide(L)'
;MPAAAFDMAKLTPPQAAYYRCMLERAAEQGRQYDGIAWLAVKAARADCAAQRKILHADLAAEAAAAGTLFGDGRSGETAADAALGAFDDAIWPDLIRVIEVK
;
A
#
# COMPACT_ATOMS: atom_id res chain seq x y z
N MET A 1 10.97 -19.49 -5.15
CA MET A 1 11.52 -18.96 -3.88
C MET A 1 10.35 -18.35 -3.12
N PRO A 2 10.12 -18.66 -1.83
CA PRO A 2 9.15 -17.91 -1.05
C PRO A 2 9.70 -16.49 -0.90
N ALA A 3 9.06 -15.49 -1.52
CA ALA A 3 9.40 -14.10 -1.23
C ALA A 3 9.15 -13.89 0.28
N ALA A 4 10.11 -13.34 1.01
CA ALA A 4 9.90 -13.07 2.43
C ALA A 4 8.63 -12.21 2.61
N ALA A 5 7.84 -12.49 3.65
CA ALA A 5 6.73 -11.63 4.01
C ALA A 5 7.25 -10.21 4.26
N PHE A 6 6.47 -9.22 3.86
CA PHE A 6 6.80 -7.82 4.01
C PHE A 6 7.05 -7.49 5.49
N ASP A 7 8.20 -6.88 5.78
CA ASP A 7 8.67 -6.65 7.15
C ASP A 7 7.88 -5.52 7.81
N MET A 8 6.87 -5.89 8.60
CA MET A 8 6.01 -4.94 9.32
C MET A 8 6.75 -4.06 10.32
N ALA A 9 7.92 -4.47 10.83
CA ALA A 9 8.65 -3.71 11.85
C ALA A 9 9.31 -2.45 11.29
N LYS A 10 9.43 -2.34 9.96
CA LYS A 10 10.02 -1.19 9.26
C LYS A 10 8.98 -0.20 8.75
N LEU A 11 7.70 -0.45 9.00
CA LEU A 11 6.61 0.38 8.53
C LEU A 11 6.38 1.59 9.44
N THR A 12 6.16 2.75 8.83
CA THR A 12 5.57 3.88 9.56
C THR A 12 4.13 3.53 9.98
N PRO A 13 3.56 4.19 11.01
CA PRO A 13 2.20 3.90 11.43
C PRO A 13 1.15 4.02 10.30
N PRO A 14 1.19 5.03 9.39
CA PRO A 14 0.31 5.10 8.23
C PRO A 14 0.49 3.95 7.25
N GLN A 15 1.73 3.54 6.98
CA GLN A 15 2.00 2.40 6.10
C GLN A 15 1.47 1.08 6.71
N ALA A 16 1.68 0.87 8.02
CA ALA A 16 1.19 -0.31 8.71
C ALA A 16 -0.34 -0.38 8.71
N ALA A 17 -1.02 0.76 8.89
CA ALA A 17 -2.47 0.84 8.85
C ALA A 17 -3.03 0.51 7.46
N TYR A 18 -2.45 1.06 6.39
CA TYR A 18 -2.83 0.75 5.02
C TYR A 18 -2.55 -0.72 4.68
N TYR A 19 -1.37 -1.24 5.05
CA TYR A 19 -0.99 -2.62 4.79
C TYR A 19 -1.92 -3.65 5.45
N ARG A 20 -2.26 -3.45 6.74
CA ARG A 20 -3.22 -4.32 7.44
C ARG A 20 -4.60 -4.29 6.79
N CYS A 21 -5.10 -3.11 6.45
CA CYS A 21 -6.37 -2.97 5.73
C CYS A 21 -6.34 -3.77 4.41
N MET A 22 -5.26 -3.62 3.64
CA MET A 22 -5.10 -4.33 2.38
C MET A 22 -5.08 -5.85 2.55
N LEU A 23 -4.38 -6.39 3.55
CA LEU A 23 -4.39 -7.84 3.81
C LEU A 23 -5.77 -8.37 4.19
N GLU A 24 -6.46 -7.70 5.13
CA GLU A 24 -7.77 -8.10 5.61
C GLU A 24 -8.80 -8.07 4.48
N ARG A 25 -8.87 -6.95 3.74
CA ARG A 25 -9.81 -6.80 2.62
C ARG A 25 -9.44 -7.68 1.43
N ALA A 26 -8.16 -7.86 1.10
CA ALA A 26 -7.76 -8.76 0.02
C ALA A 26 -8.19 -10.20 0.31
N ALA A 27 -8.04 -10.68 1.55
CA ALA A 27 -8.50 -12.02 1.93
C ALA A 27 -10.04 -12.16 1.85
N GLU A 28 -10.79 -11.14 2.29
CA GLU A 28 -12.26 -11.11 2.17
C GLU A 28 -12.71 -11.11 0.71
N GLN A 29 -12.16 -10.21 -0.11
CA GLN A 29 -12.50 -10.07 -1.52
C GLN A 29 -12.00 -11.26 -2.34
N GLY A 30 -10.89 -11.88 -1.96
CA GLY A 30 -10.36 -13.11 -2.57
C GLY A 30 -11.37 -14.24 -2.54
N ARG A 31 -12.12 -14.40 -1.44
CA ARG A 31 -13.23 -15.37 -1.34
C ARG A 31 -14.42 -15.00 -2.22
N GLN A 32 -14.70 -13.71 -2.40
CA GLN A 32 -15.81 -13.23 -3.22
C GLN A 32 -15.54 -13.37 -4.73
N TYR A 33 -14.29 -13.22 -5.15
CA TYR A 33 -13.86 -13.29 -6.55
C TYR A 33 -13.18 -14.62 -6.91
N ASP A 34 -13.47 -15.71 -6.19
CA ASP A 34 -12.95 -17.07 -6.48
C ASP A 34 -11.41 -17.17 -6.60
N GLY A 35 -10.68 -16.33 -5.85
CA GLY A 35 -9.21 -16.28 -5.88
C GLY A 35 -8.62 -15.46 -7.03
N ILE A 36 -9.40 -14.69 -7.79
CA ILE A 36 -8.88 -13.81 -8.84
C ILE A 36 -8.17 -12.61 -8.20
N ALA A 37 -6.84 -12.71 -8.05
CA ALA A 37 -6.04 -11.79 -7.24
C ALA A 37 -6.17 -10.32 -7.65
N TRP A 38 -6.16 -10.00 -8.94
CA TRP A 38 -6.24 -8.62 -9.40
C TRP A 38 -7.60 -7.96 -9.12
N LEU A 39 -8.70 -8.72 -9.15
CA LEU A 39 -10.04 -8.22 -8.80
C LEU A 39 -10.14 -7.97 -7.30
N ALA A 40 -9.66 -8.94 -6.51
CA ALA A 40 -9.67 -8.84 -5.06
C ALA A 40 -8.81 -7.67 -4.55
N VAL A 41 -7.60 -7.47 -5.09
CA VAL A 41 -6.76 -6.32 -4.72
C VAL A 41 -7.36 -5.00 -5.18
N LYS A 42 -7.98 -4.95 -6.38
CA LYS A 42 -8.69 -3.74 -6.84
C LYS A 42 -9.83 -3.34 -5.89
N ALA A 43 -10.62 -4.33 -5.45
CA ALA A 43 -11.69 -4.10 -4.49
C ALA A 43 -11.14 -3.69 -3.11
N ALA A 44 -10.11 -4.38 -2.61
CA ALA A 44 -9.44 -4.06 -1.36
C ALA A 44 -8.89 -2.63 -1.35
N ARG A 45 -8.29 -2.15 -2.45
CA ARG A 45 -7.83 -0.76 -2.57
C ARG A 45 -8.98 0.24 -2.49
N ALA A 46 -10.14 -0.08 -3.05
CA ALA A 46 -11.33 0.76 -2.95
C ALA A 46 -11.84 0.82 -1.50
N ASP A 47 -11.86 -0.31 -0.80
CA ASP A 47 -12.26 -0.39 0.61
C ASP A 47 -11.27 0.34 1.54
N CYS A 48 -9.98 0.31 1.20
CA CYS A 48 -8.90 0.97 1.95
C CYS A 48 -8.56 2.38 1.45
N ALA A 49 -9.45 3.04 0.69
CA ALA A 49 -9.19 4.35 0.09
C ALA A 49 -8.91 5.45 1.13
N ALA A 50 -9.52 5.38 2.31
CA ALA A 50 -9.28 6.33 3.40
C ALA A 50 -7.84 6.24 3.93
N GLN A 51 -7.37 5.02 4.22
CA GLN A 51 -6.01 4.76 4.69
C GLN A 51 -4.99 5.11 3.61
N ARG A 52 -5.30 4.81 2.34
CA ARG A 52 -4.45 5.16 1.20
C ARG A 52 -4.25 6.68 1.08
N LYS A 53 -5.31 7.46 1.30
CA LYS A 53 -5.25 8.93 1.31
C LYS A 53 -4.40 9.47 2.47
N ILE A 54 -4.52 8.87 3.66
CA ILE A 54 -3.71 9.22 4.83
C ILE A 54 -2.23 8.94 4.54
N LEU A 55 -1.92 7.74 4.02
CA LEU A 55 -0.56 7.36 3.64
C LEU A 55 0.01 8.29 2.58
N HIS A 56 -0.78 8.64 1.55
CA HIS A 56 -0.33 9.58 0.52
C HIS A 56 0.01 10.96 1.13
N ALA A 57 -0.84 11.49 2.02
CA ALA A 57 -0.58 12.77 2.68
C ALA A 57 0.69 12.73 3.56
N ASP A 58 0.93 11.61 4.24
CA ASP A 58 2.12 11.37 5.05
C ASP A 58 3.39 11.34 4.17
N LEU A 59 3.38 10.55 3.10
CA LEU A 59 4.47 10.49 2.13
C LEU A 59 4.72 11.84 1.45
N ALA A 60 3.67 12.60 1.14
CA ALA A 60 3.80 13.93 0.57
C ALA A 60 4.41 14.92 1.57
N ALA A 61 4.07 14.82 2.85
CA ALA A 61 4.67 15.62 3.91
C ALA A 61 6.15 15.25 4.13
N GLU A 62 6.49 13.97 4.13
CA GLU A 62 7.88 13.49 4.22
C GLU A 62 8.70 13.97 3.01
N ALA A 63 8.17 13.82 1.80
CA ALA A 63 8.83 14.29 0.57
C ALA A 63 8.96 15.81 0.55
N ALA A 64 7.96 16.56 1.02
CA ALA A 64 8.06 18.00 1.15
C ALA A 64 9.10 18.43 2.20
N ALA A 65 9.23 17.70 3.31
CA ALA A 65 10.24 17.95 4.33
C ALA A 65 11.67 17.61 3.84
N ALA A 66 11.82 16.60 2.98
CA ALA A 66 13.07 16.31 2.30
C ALA A 66 13.37 17.33 1.17
N GLY A 67 12.33 17.79 0.48
CA GLY A 67 12.37 18.74 -0.64
C GLY A 67 12.50 20.21 -0.25
N THR A 68 12.18 20.61 0.99
CA THR A 68 12.43 21.98 1.49
C THR A 68 13.92 22.34 1.56
N LEU A 69 14.82 21.35 1.50
CA LEU A 69 16.25 21.58 1.25
C LEU A 69 16.55 22.08 -0.18
N PHE A 70 15.65 21.87 -1.14
CA PHE A 70 15.85 22.17 -2.57
C PHE A 70 14.76 23.04 -3.23
N GLY A 71 13.67 23.39 -2.53
CA GLY A 71 12.76 24.48 -2.93
C GLY A 71 11.63 24.16 -3.92
N ASP A 72 11.36 22.90 -4.25
CA ASP A 72 10.33 22.53 -5.23
C ASP A 72 9.12 21.81 -4.60
N GLY A 73 8.06 22.55 -4.28
CA GLY A 73 6.84 22.03 -3.64
C GLY A 73 5.97 21.10 -4.51
N ARG A 74 6.13 21.11 -5.84
CA ARG A 74 5.47 20.14 -6.75
C ARG A 74 6.12 18.76 -6.73
N SER A 75 7.36 18.66 -6.27
CA SER A 75 8.06 17.38 -6.19
C SER A 75 7.44 16.44 -5.15
N GLY A 76 6.80 16.98 -4.11
CA GLY A 76 6.25 16.22 -2.99
C GLY A 76 5.11 15.27 -3.38
N GLU A 77 4.12 15.73 -4.16
CA GLU A 77 3.01 14.87 -4.59
C GLU A 77 3.47 13.80 -5.58
N THR A 78 4.36 14.14 -6.52
CA THR A 78 4.91 13.16 -7.48
C THR A 78 5.75 12.10 -6.77
N ALA A 79 6.52 12.51 -5.75
CA ALA A 79 7.30 11.60 -4.93
C ALA A 79 6.41 10.72 -4.04
N ALA A 80 5.30 11.27 -3.51
CA ALA A 80 4.32 10.51 -2.74
C ALA A 80 3.63 9.45 -3.59
N ASP A 81 3.20 9.78 -4.81
CA ASP A 81 2.65 8.82 -5.76
C ASP A 81 3.64 7.71 -6.11
N ALA A 82 4.91 8.07 -6.36
CA ALA A 82 5.97 7.10 -6.65
C ALA A 82 6.25 6.18 -5.45
N ALA A 83 6.32 6.74 -4.23
CA ALA A 83 6.53 5.98 -3.01
C ALA A 83 5.34 5.07 -2.68
N LEU A 84 4.11 5.56 -2.89
CA LEU A 84 2.89 4.77 -2.72
C LEU A 84 2.83 3.62 -3.75
N GLY A 85 3.21 3.88 -5.00
CA GLY A 85 3.29 2.85 -6.04
C GLY A 85 4.33 1.78 -5.70
N ALA A 86 5.53 2.18 -5.30
CA ALA A 86 6.57 1.25 -4.85
C ALA A 86 6.13 0.42 -3.63
N PHE A 87 5.36 1.04 -2.72
CA PHE A 87 4.78 0.33 -1.58
C PHE A 87 3.73 -0.70 -2.02
N ASP A 88 2.79 -0.29 -2.86
CA ASP A 88 1.75 -1.13 -3.45
C ASP A 88 2.34 -2.35 -4.19
N ASP A 89 3.45 -2.17 -4.91
CA ASP A 89 4.18 -3.25 -5.59
C ASP A 89 4.91 -4.18 -4.61
N ALA A 90 5.49 -3.62 -3.55
CA ALA A 90 6.24 -4.41 -2.57
C ALA A 90 5.35 -5.32 -1.72
N ILE A 91 4.11 -4.90 -1.42
CA ILE A 91 3.15 -5.70 -0.65
C ILE A 91 2.38 -6.71 -1.52
N TRP A 92 2.41 -6.57 -2.85
CA TRP A 92 1.65 -7.40 -3.78
C TRP A 92 1.85 -8.92 -3.59
N PRO A 93 3.06 -9.45 -3.38
CA PRO A 93 3.26 -10.89 -3.12
C PRO A 93 2.52 -11.40 -1.88
N ASP A 94 2.37 -10.57 -0.85
CA ASP A 94 1.63 -10.94 0.37
C ASP A 94 0.12 -10.90 0.14
N LEU A 95 -0.36 -9.92 -0.63
CA LEU A 95 -1.76 -9.85 -1.04
C LEU A 95 -2.18 -11.08 -1.84
N ILE A 96 -1.35 -11.54 -2.77
CA ILE A 96 -1.59 -12.79 -3.51
C ILE A 96 -1.74 -13.96 -2.56
N ARG A 97 -0.82 -14.12 -1.58
CA ARG A 97 -0.86 -15.25 -0.65
C ARG A 97 -2.15 -15.30 0.13
N VAL A 98 -2.60 -14.18 0.69
CA VAL A 98 -3.85 -14.17 1.48
C VAL A 98 -5.10 -14.40 0.64
N ILE A 99 -5.03 -14.15 -0.67
CA ILE A 99 -6.11 -14.46 -1.62
C ILE A 99 -6.09 -15.94 -2.04
N GLU A 100 -4.91 -16.52 -2.21
CA GLU A 100 -4.72 -17.90 -2.69
C GLU A 100 -4.84 -18.96 -1.58
N VAL A 101 -4.72 -18.58 -0.31
CA VAL A 101 -4.98 -19.47 0.84
C VAL A 101 -6.47 -19.78 0.90
N LYS A 102 -6.83 -20.94 0.34
CA LYS A 102 -8.16 -21.57 0.39
C LYS A 102 -8.34 -22.44 1.63
#